data_AF-A0A939MI94-F1
#
_entry.id   AF-A0A939MI94-F1
#
_cell.length_a   1.000
_cell.length_b   1.000
_cell.length_c   1.000
_cell.angle_alpha   90.00
_cell.angle_beta   90.00
_cell.angle_gamma   90.00
#
_symmetry.space_group_name_H-M   'P 1'
#
loop_
_entity.id
_entity.type
_entity.pdbx_description
1 polymer ?
#
loop_
_entity_poly.entity_id
_entity_poly.type
_entity_poly.pdbx_seq_one_letter_code
_entity_poly.pdbx_strand_id
1 'polypeptide(L)'
;MLSEFENVERSFGAEKAADLRKAQHFLLRRQFVFAGDPRTGTVYNTIMDGRFRDVVDGFFDSCGYRVHRDPEAQWAGIVAMDEDVPLPRMKLDETIVMLVLAAYWQQEVNVGAVEDRAVVVATLNDLFDRYREMAQHGGDALQRLERYVRSEEARFPQPAGDEA
;
A
#
# COMPACT_ATOMS: atom_id res chain seq x y z
N MET A 1 5.75 21.93 -17.18
CA MET A 1 5.37 20.53 -17.49
C MET A 1 5.39 20.20 -18.98
N LEU A 2 4.67 20.88 -19.86
CA LEU A 2 4.68 20.59 -21.31
C LEU A 2 6.09 20.68 -21.94
N SER A 3 6.86 21.71 -21.58
CA SER A 3 8.26 21.89 -22.01
C SER A 3 9.16 20.70 -21.67
N GLU A 4 8.94 20.07 -20.52
CA GLU A 4 9.77 18.95 -20.06
C GLU A 4 9.55 17.70 -20.93
N PHE A 5 8.31 17.44 -21.36
CA PHE A 5 8.04 16.34 -22.29
C PHE A 5 8.63 16.60 -23.67
N GLU A 6 8.54 17.83 -24.17
CA GLU A 6 9.19 18.21 -25.43
C GLU A 6 10.71 18.06 -25.34
N ASN A 7 11.31 18.41 -24.21
CA ASN A 7 12.74 18.25 -23.95
C ASN A 7 13.14 16.77 -23.88
N VAL A 8 12.32 15.93 -23.24
CA VAL A 8 12.53 14.47 -23.20
C VAL A 8 12.43 13.88 -24.60
N GLU A 9 11.44 14.26 -25.39
CA GLU A 9 11.26 13.80 -26.76
C GLU A 9 12.43 14.23 -27.66
N ARG A 10 12.91 15.47 -27.51
CA ARG A 10 14.07 15.98 -28.26
C ARG A 10 15.37 15.27 -27.86
N SER A 11 15.56 14.98 -26.57
CA SER A 11 16.82 14.43 -26.04
C SER A 11 16.91 12.91 -26.14
N PHE A 12 15.78 12.20 -25.99
CA PHE A 12 15.74 10.74 -25.85
C PHE A 12 14.83 10.05 -26.87
N GLY A 13 14.14 10.81 -27.73
CA GLY A 13 13.28 10.31 -28.80
C GLY A 13 11.81 10.11 -28.38
N ALA A 14 10.95 10.04 -29.39
CA ALA A 14 9.49 9.93 -29.23
C ALA A 14 9.04 8.65 -28.49
N GLU A 15 9.75 7.53 -28.68
CA GLU A 15 9.44 6.27 -28.01
C GLU A 15 9.61 6.39 -26.48
N LYS A 16 10.70 7.01 -26.03
CA LYS A 16 10.94 7.21 -24.59
C LYS A 16 10.00 8.22 -23.97
N ALA A 17 9.64 9.27 -24.70
CA ALA A 17 8.58 10.17 -24.27
C ALA A 17 7.23 9.44 -24.14
N ALA A 18 6.93 8.49 -25.03
CA ALA A 18 5.72 7.66 -24.94
C ALA A 18 5.75 6.69 -23.74
N ASP A 19 6.88 6.03 -23.49
CA ASP A 19 7.09 5.18 -22.31
C ASP A 19 6.88 5.97 -21.01
N LEU A 20 7.44 7.18 -20.93
CA LEU A 20 7.28 8.07 -19.77
C LEU A 20 5.82 8.43 -19.51
N ARG A 21 5.09 8.86 -20.56
CA ARG A 21 3.65 9.15 -20.46
C ARG A 21 2.85 7.93 -20.00
N LYS A 22 3.18 6.76 -20.54
CA LYS A 22 2.55 5.49 -20.14
C LYS A 22 2.83 5.16 -18.68
N ALA A 23 4.05 5.37 -18.20
CA ALA A 23 4.44 5.10 -16.82
C ALA A 23 3.75 6.04 -15.83
N GLN A 24 3.65 7.34 -16.15
CA GLN A 24 2.91 8.31 -15.32
C GLN A 24 1.41 7.99 -15.28
N HIS A 25 0.81 7.69 -16.44
CA HIS A 25 -0.60 7.28 -16.49
C HIS A 25 -0.85 5.99 -15.70
N PHE A 26 0.09 5.03 -15.79
CA PHE A 26 0.01 3.80 -15.00
C PHE A 26 -0.03 4.13 -13.50
N LEU A 27 0.87 4.99 -13.00
CA LEU A 27 0.93 5.30 -11.57
C LEU A 27 -0.30 6.06 -11.05
N LEU A 28 -0.90 6.93 -11.86
CA LEU A 28 -2.18 7.58 -11.53
C LEU A 28 -3.33 6.58 -11.40
N ARG A 29 -3.31 5.51 -12.22
CA ARG A 29 -4.34 4.46 -12.19
C ARG A 29 -4.05 3.38 -11.15
N ARG A 30 -2.76 3.13 -10.88
CA ARG A 30 -2.25 2.10 -9.98
C ARG A 30 -1.13 2.73 -9.18
N GLN A 31 -1.41 2.97 -7.91
CA GLN A 31 -0.54 3.72 -7.02
C GLN A 31 0.91 3.18 -6.95
N PHE A 32 1.10 1.88 -7.19
CA PHE A 32 2.39 1.21 -7.12
C PHE A 32 2.69 0.35 -8.36
N VAL A 33 3.97 0.22 -8.67
CA VAL A 33 4.53 -0.72 -9.64
C VAL A 33 5.62 -1.56 -8.96
N PHE A 34 5.60 -2.87 -9.23
CA PHE A 34 6.58 -3.83 -8.71
C PHE A 34 7.34 -4.46 -9.88
N ALA A 35 8.66 -4.62 -9.74
CA ALA A 35 9.50 -5.19 -10.80
C ALA A 35 9.18 -6.66 -11.10
N GLY A 36 8.65 -7.38 -10.11
CA GLY A 36 8.28 -8.80 -10.27
C GLY A 36 6.98 -9.05 -11.03
N ASP A 37 6.17 -8.02 -11.34
CA ASP A 37 5.00 -8.20 -12.20
C ASP A 37 5.46 -8.27 -13.68
N PRO A 38 5.22 -9.40 -14.39
CA PRO A 38 5.69 -9.59 -15.76
C PRO A 38 5.20 -8.53 -16.74
N ARG A 39 4.08 -7.84 -16.46
CA ARG A 39 3.46 -6.89 -17.38
C ARG A 39 3.92 -5.45 -17.18
N THR A 40 4.68 -5.17 -16.14
CA THR A 40 4.99 -3.79 -15.72
C THR A 40 6.47 -3.43 -15.77
N GLY A 41 7.32 -4.32 -16.29
CA GLY A 41 8.77 -4.11 -16.38
C GLY A 41 9.15 -2.78 -17.05
N THR A 42 8.54 -2.44 -18.20
CA THR A 42 8.80 -1.15 -18.87
C THR A 42 8.40 0.04 -18.01
N VAL A 43 7.29 -0.04 -17.29
CA VAL A 43 6.83 1.03 -16.38
C VAL A 43 7.82 1.19 -15.24
N TYR A 44 8.17 0.10 -14.55
CA TYR A 44 9.13 0.11 -13.45
C TYR A 44 10.47 0.71 -13.90
N ASN A 45 11.02 0.20 -15.00
CA ASN A 45 12.31 0.68 -15.53
C ASN A 45 12.27 2.16 -15.88
N THR A 46 11.15 2.65 -16.42
CA THR A 46 10.98 4.08 -16.77
C THR A 46 10.90 4.96 -15.52
N ILE A 47 10.21 4.53 -14.47
CA ILE A 47 10.10 5.27 -13.21
C ILE A 47 11.43 5.28 -12.44
N MET A 48 12.19 4.19 -12.54
CA MET A 48 13.51 4.06 -11.91
C MET A 48 14.65 4.72 -12.70
N ASP A 49 14.41 5.10 -13.95
CA ASP A 49 15.41 5.73 -14.79
C ASP A 49 15.75 7.14 -14.28
N GLY A 50 17.00 7.32 -13.84
CA GLY A 50 17.49 8.60 -13.33
C GLY A 50 17.36 9.75 -14.33
N ARG A 51 17.34 9.47 -15.64
CA ARG A 51 17.18 10.49 -16.69
C ARG A 51 15.80 11.14 -16.68
N PHE A 52 14.79 10.45 -16.15
CA PHE A 52 13.41 10.94 -16.11
C PHE A 52 12.98 11.36 -14.70
N ARG A 53 13.87 11.26 -13.70
CA ARG A 53 13.54 11.52 -12.30
C ARG A 53 12.86 12.86 -12.09
N ASP A 54 13.48 13.95 -12.55
CA ASP A 54 12.97 15.31 -12.33
C ASP A 54 11.61 15.52 -13.01
N VAL A 55 11.42 14.94 -14.19
CA VAL A 55 10.15 15.04 -14.94
C VAL A 55 9.04 14.23 -14.27
N VAL A 56 9.36 13.04 -13.75
CA VAL A 56 8.43 12.19 -13.01
C VAL A 56 8.05 12.86 -11.69
N ASP A 57 9.04 13.30 -10.91
CA ASP A 57 8.84 13.89 -9.60
C ASP A 57 8.07 15.21 -9.72
N GLY A 58 8.46 16.10 -10.64
CA GLY A 58 7.75 17.36 -10.88
C GLY A 58 6.31 17.17 -11.40
N PHE A 59 6.06 16.14 -12.20
CA PHE A 59 4.70 15.81 -12.62
C PHE A 59 3.82 15.43 -11.44
N PHE A 60 4.26 14.49 -10.61
CA PHE A 60 3.47 14.00 -9.48
C PHE A 60 3.35 15.03 -8.37
N ASP A 61 4.39 15.83 -8.11
CA ASP A 61 4.35 16.96 -7.18
C ASP A 61 3.25 17.95 -7.60
N SER A 62 3.17 18.31 -8.88
CA SER A 62 2.09 19.16 -9.39
C SER A 62 0.68 18.56 -9.30
N CYS A 63 0.59 17.24 -9.13
CA CYS A 63 -0.67 16.51 -8.94
C CYS A 63 -0.98 16.25 -7.45
N GLY A 64 -0.15 16.73 -6.51
CA GLY A 64 -0.32 16.50 -5.07
C GLY A 64 0.20 15.15 -4.58
N TYR A 65 1.13 14.52 -5.29
CA TYR A 65 1.70 13.21 -4.94
C TYR A 65 3.21 13.26 -4.78
N ARG A 66 3.73 12.52 -3.80
CA ARG A 66 5.17 12.22 -3.67
C ARG A 66 5.50 10.91 -4.35
N VAL A 67 6.58 10.87 -5.12
CA VAL A 67 7.10 9.64 -5.72
C VAL A 67 8.05 8.94 -4.75
N HIS A 68 7.80 7.67 -4.50
CA HIS A 68 8.63 6.77 -3.70
C HIS A 68 9.26 5.71 -4.60
N ARG A 69 10.53 5.42 -4.37
CA ARG A 69 11.30 4.41 -5.11
C ARG A 69 12.10 3.60 -4.11
N ASP A 70 11.88 2.30 -4.12
CA ASP A 70 12.60 1.34 -3.29
C ASP A 70 13.31 0.34 -4.22
N PRO A 71 14.60 0.55 -4.49
CA PRO A 71 15.36 -0.35 -5.35
C PRO A 71 15.68 -1.69 -4.68
N GLU A 72 15.61 -1.78 -3.34
CA GLU A 72 15.89 -3.01 -2.58
C GLU A 72 14.69 -3.95 -2.63
N ALA A 73 13.51 -3.44 -2.28
CA ALA A 73 12.24 -4.15 -2.42
C ALA A 73 11.66 -4.09 -3.84
N GLN A 74 12.37 -3.46 -4.78
CA GLN A 74 12.06 -3.38 -6.21
C GLN A 74 10.65 -2.89 -6.56
N TRP A 75 10.19 -1.86 -5.85
CA TRP A 75 8.92 -1.20 -6.14
C TRP A 75 9.08 0.31 -6.25
N ALA A 76 8.16 0.95 -6.97
CA ALA A 76 7.99 2.40 -6.95
C ALA A 76 6.51 2.73 -6.87
N GLY A 77 6.16 3.90 -6.34
CA GLY A 77 4.77 4.31 -6.23
C GLY A 77 4.61 5.78 -5.90
N ILE A 78 3.36 6.21 -5.80
CA ILE A 78 2.98 7.57 -5.48
C ILE A 78 2.16 7.62 -4.21
N VAL A 79 2.39 8.60 -3.34
CA VAL A 79 1.63 8.77 -2.09
C VAL A 79 1.06 10.19 -2.09
N ALA A 80 -0.23 10.31 -1.80
CA ALA A 80 -0.87 11.62 -1.69
C ALA A 80 -0.20 12.45 -0.58
N MET A 81 0.05 13.73 -0.85
CA MET A 81 0.68 14.62 0.12
C MET A 81 -0.30 15.21 1.13
N ASP A 82 -1.57 15.32 0.76
CA ASP A 82 -2.64 15.92 1.56
C ASP A 82 -3.95 15.12 1.41
N GLU A 83 -4.89 15.31 2.34
CA GLU A 83 -6.20 14.67 2.38
C GLU A 83 -7.11 15.12 1.23
N ASP A 84 -6.80 16.25 0.59
CA ASP A 84 -7.55 16.82 -0.53
C ASP A 84 -7.44 16.00 -1.82
N VAL A 85 -6.48 15.08 -1.92
CA VAL A 85 -6.40 14.15 -3.05
C VAL A 85 -7.50 13.10 -2.89
N PRO A 86 -8.52 13.05 -3.79
CA PRO A 86 -9.63 12.13 -3.64
C PRO A 86 -9.17 10.70 -3.94
N LEU A 87 -8.75 9.98 -2.91
CA LEU A 87 -8.39 8.58 -3.00
C LEU A 87 -9.65 7.69 -2.88
N PRO A 88 -9.76 6.61 -3.66
CA PRO A 88 -10.80 5.62 -3.47
C PRO A 88 -10.78 5.09 -2.03
N ARG A 89 -11.92 5.11 -1.35
CA ARG A 89 -12.04 4.46 -0.05
C ARG A 89 -12.07 2.95 -0.25
N MET A 90 -11.21 2.24 0.48
CA MET A 90 -11.26 0.79 0.53
C MET A 90 -12.52 0.33 1.28
N LYS A 91 -13.17 -0.70 0.74
CA LYS A 91 -14.25 -1.40 1.45
C LYS A 91 -13.68 -2.24 2.59
N LEU A 92 -14.53 -2.59 3.55
CA LEU A 92 -14.13 -3.37 4.71
C LEU A 92 -13.51 -4.73 4.33
N ASP A 93 -14.08 -5.43 3.37
CA ASP A 93 -13.57 -6.70 2.86
C ASP A 93 -12.20 -6.55 2.20
N GLU A 94 -12.01 -5.51 1.38
CA GLU A 94 -10.71 -5.16 0.79
C GLU A 94 -9.67 -4.86 1.88
N THR A 95 -10.06 -4.14 2.94
CA THR A 95 -9.19 -3.86 4.09
C THR A 95 -8.82 -5.14 4.83
N ILE A 96 -9.78 -6.03 5.08
CA ILE A 96 -9.52 -7.31 5.74
C ILE A 96 -8.52 -8.15 4.93
N VAL A 97 -8.73 -8.25 3.61
CA VAL A 97 -7.81 -8.98 2.72
C VAL A 97 -6.40 -8.39 2.79
N MET A 98 -6.26 -7.06 2.75
CA MET A 98 -4.95 -6.40 2.87
C MET A 98 -4.28 -6.68 4.21
N LEU A 99 -5.04 -6.68 5.32
CA LEU A 99 -4.49 -6.98 6.64
C LEU A 99 -4.03 -8.44 6.76
N VAL A 100 -4.78 -9.38 6.18
CA VAL A 100 -4.39 -10.81 6.14
C VAL A 100 -3.12 -11.00 5.32
N LEU A 101 -3.04 -10.38 4.14
CA LEU A 101 -1.84 -10.42 3.29
C LEU A 101 -0.63 -9.85 4.02
N ALA A 102 -0.75 -8.69 4.66
CA ALA A 102 0.33 -8.07 5.41
C ALA A 102 0.77 -8.94 6.59
N ALA A 103 -0.18 -9.50 7.35
CA ALA A 103 0.11 -10.35 8.48
C ALA A 103 0.78 -11.68 8.08
N TYR A 104 0.40 -12.25 6.94
CA TYR A 104 1.03 -13.45 6.38
C TYR A 104 2.44 -13.14 5.89
N TRP A 105 2.61 -12.09 5.09
CA TRP A 105 3.91 -11.65 4.60
C TRP A 105 4.91 -11.40 5.74
N GLN A 106 4.48 -10.70 6.80
CA GLN A 106 5.33 -10.43 7.95
C GLN A 106 5.78 -11.71 8.66
N GLN A 107 4.89 -12.70 8.77
CA GLN A 107 5.20 -13.98 9.39
C GLN A 107 6.28 -14.74 8.60
N GLU A 108 6.10 -14.86 7.29
CA GLU A 108 7.03 -15.58 6.42
C GLU A 108 8.39 -14.87 6.34
N VAL A 109 8.39 -13.54 6.34
CA VAL A 109 9.62 -12.74 6.45
C VAL A 109 10.37 -13.02 7.74
N ASN A 110 9.67 -13.09 8.88
CA ASN A 110 10.29 -13.33 10.17
C ASN A 110 10.96 -14.71 10.28
N VAL A 111 10.48 -15.72 9.53
CA VAL A 111 11.07 -17.06 9.49
C VAL A 111 12.07 -17.25 8.34
N GLY A 112 12.32 -16.19 7.55
CA GLY A 112 13.23 -16.23 6.41
C GLY A 112 12.69 -16.97 5.19
N ALA A 113 11.38 -17.23 5.12
CA ALA A 113 10.71 -17.87 4.00
C ALA A 113 10.37 -16.87 2.90
N VAL A 114 11.39 -16.20 2.38
CA VAL A 114 11.26 -15.10 1.41
C VAL A 114 12.13 -15.41 0.20
N GLU A 115 11.55 -15.25 -0.98
CA GLU A 115 12.27 -15.36 -2.24
C GLU A 115 13.05 -14.05 -2.54
N ASP A 116 13.64 -13.96 -3.73
CA ASP A 116 14.22 -12.73 -4.21
C ASP A 116 13.20 -11.58 -4.16
N ARG A 117 13.69 -10.35 -3.92
CA ARG A 117 12.89 -9.10 -3.93
C ARG A 117 11.83 -9.01 -2.84
N ALA A 118 12.08 -9.68 -1.71
CA ALA A 118 11.15 -9.70 -0.57
C ALA A 118 9.77 -10.31 -0.90
N VAL A 119 9.72 -11.24 -1.86
CA VAL A 119 8.48 -11.90 -2.30
C VAL A 119 8.18 -13.11 -1.43
N VAL A 120 6.92 -13.24 -1.00
CA VAL A 120 6.40 -14.41 -0.32
C VAL A 120 5.36 -15.06 -1.23
N VAL A 121 5.55 -16.34 -1.56
CA VAL A 121 4.59 -17.12 -2.33
C VAL A 121 3.54 -17.67 -1.38
N ALA A 122 2.28 -17.35 -1.65
CA ALA A 122 1.15 -17.80 -0.84
C ALA A 122 0.09 -18.45 -1.73
N THR A 123 -0.54 -19.50 -1.23
CA THR A 123 -1.78 -20.04 -1.78
C THR A 123 -2.99 -19.39 -1.11
N LEU A 124 -4.17 -19.53 -1.73
CA LEU A 124 -5.40 -19.06 -1.11
C LEU A 124 -5.70 -19.77 0.22
N ASN A 125 -5.29 -21.03 0.36
CA ASN A 125 -5.47 -21.78 1.60
C ASN A 125 -4.61 -21.20 2.73
N ASP A 126 -3.35 -20.86 2.44
CA ASP A 126 -2.46 -20.24 3.44
C ASP A 126 -3.05 -18.93 3.98
N LEU A 127 -3.59 -18.11 3.07
CA LEU A 127 -4.24 -16.85 3.44
C LEU A 127 -5.55 -17.08 4.20
N PHE A 128 -6.32 -18.11 3.84
CA PHE A 128 -7.56 -18.45 4.53
C PHE A 128 -7.31 -18.96 5.94
N ASP A 129 -6.31 -19.82 6.12
CA ASP A 129 -5.89 -20.31 7.43
C ASP A 129 -5.40 -19.15 8.29
N ARG A 130 -4.60 -18.24 7.72
CA ARG A 130 -4.15 -17.03 8.41
C ARG A 130 -5.31 -16.14 8.85
N TYR A 131 -6.28 -15.92 7.97
CA TYR A 131 -7.50 -15.18 8.32
C TYR A 131 -8.24 -15.83 9.48
N ARG A 132 -8.40 -17.16 9.46
CA ARG A 132 -9.08 -17.91 10.51
C ARG A 132 -8.39 -17.76 11.86
N GLU A 133 -7.06 -17.87 11.90
CA GLU A 133 -6.27 -17.65 13.13
C GLU A 133 -6.49 -16.24 13.70
N MET A 134 -6.38 -15.22 12.84
CA MET A 134 -6.57 -13.82 13.23
C MET A 134 -7.98 -13.57 13.78
N ALA A 135 -9.00 -14.13 13.13
CA ALA A 135 -10.39 -13.99 13.56
C ALA A 135 -10.66 -14.67 14.92
N GLN A 136 -10.08 -15.85 15.15
CA GLN A 136 -10.20 -16.58 16.41
C GLN A 136 -9.54 -15.81 17.56
N HIS A 137 -8.29 -15.35 17.37
CA HIS A 137 -7.58 -14.60 18.41
C HIS A 137 -8.16 -13.21 18.68
N GLY A 138 -8.70 -12.55 17.66
CA GLY A 138 -9.43 -11.29 17.80
C GLY A 138 -10.71 -11.44 18.61
N GLY A 139 -11.48 -12.51 18.38
CA GLY A 139 -12.64 -12.87 19.18
C GLY A 139 -12.29 -13.09 20.66
N ASP A 140 -11.22 -13.82 20.93
CA ASP A 140 -10.76 -14.09 22.30
C ASP A 140 -10.26 -12.83 23.03
N ALA A 141 -9.67 -11.87 22.30
CA ALA A 141 -9.24 -10.59 22.87
C ALA A 141 -10.43 -9.69 23.22
N LEU A 142 -11.43 -9.58 22.32
CA LEU A 142 -12.65 -8.82 22.56
C LEU A 142 -13.46 -9.40 23.72
N GLN A 143 -13.62 -10.72 23.78
CA GLN A 143 -14.29 -11.38 24.90
C GLN A 143 -13.57 -11.19 26.25
N ARG A 144 -12.24 -11.01 26.25
CA ARG A 144 -11.47 -10.70 27.46
C ARG A 144 -11.67 -9.24 27.89
N LEU A 145 -11.68 -8.31 26.94
CA LEU A 145 -11.97 -6.90 27.20
C LEU A 145 -13.39 -6.70 27.70
N GLU A 146 -14.40 -7.34 27.09
CA GLU A 146 -15.79 -7.27 27.57
C GLU A 146 -15.94 -7.82 28.99
N ARG A 147 -15.26 -8.92 29.31
CA ARG A 147 -15.23 -9.45 30.69
C ARG A 147 -14.56 -8.48 31.66
N TYR A 148 -13.47 -7.84 31.25
CA TYR A 148 -12.77 -6.85 32.07
C TYR A 148 -13.65 -5.62 32.33
N VAL A 149 -14.24 -5.03 31.28
CA VAL A 149 -15.16 -3.88 31.40
C VAL A 149 -16.34 -4.22 32.31
N ARG A 150 -16.99 -5.37 32.11
CA ARG A 150 -18.09 -5.82 32.97
C ARG A 150 -17.67 -6.03 34.43
N SER A 151 -16.41 -6.44 34.67
CA SER A 151 -15.87 -6.61 36.02
C SER A 151 -15.53 -5.28 36.69
N GLU A 152 -15.11 -4.26 35.93
CA GLU A 152 -14.89 -2.89 36.40
C GLU A 152 -16.23 -2.22 36.75
N GLU A 153 -17.25 -2.37 35.90
CA GLU A 153 -18.61 -1.84 36.15
C GLU A 153 -19.23 -2.45 37.42
N ALA A 154 -18.98 -3.73 37.70
CA ALA A 154 -19.44 -4.38 38.93
C ALA A 154 -18.66 -3.94 40.18
N ARG A 155 -17.45 -3.37 40.01
CA ARG A 155 -16.57 -2.94 41.11
C ARG A 155 -16.85 -1.51 41.56
N PHE A 156 -17.42 -0.70 40.67
CA PHE A 156 -17.84 0.67 40.93
C PHE A 156 -19.27 0.89 40.44
N PRO A 157 -20.30 0.41 41.19
CA PRO A 157 -21.67 0.72 40.85
C PRO A 157 -21.86 2.24 40.82
N GLN A 158 -22.45 2.77 39.74
CA GLN A 158 -22.81 4.18 39.68
C GLN A 158 -23.65 4.52 40.92
N PRO A 159 -23.34 5.60 41.66
CA PRO A 159 -24.23 6.04 42.72
C PRO A 159 -25.58 6.32 42.07
N ALA A 160 -26.60 5.56 42.52
CA ALA A 160 -27.97 5.80 42.11
C ALA A 160 -28.23 7.29 42.33
N GLY A 161 -28.59 7.99 41.25
CA GLY A 161 -28.90 9.41 41.32
C GLY A 161 -29.95 9.61 42.42
N ASP A 162 -29.63 10.47 43.38
CA ASP A 162 -30.60 10.99 44.34
C ASP A 162 -31.75 11.60 43.55
N GLU A 163 -32.90 10.93 43.54
CA GLU A 163 -34.19 11.56 43.27
C GLU A 163 -34.60 12.35 44.52
N ALA A 164 -34.84 13.65 44.30
CA ALA A 164 -35.55 14.64 45.12
C ALA A 164 -34.81 15.28 46.31
#